data_AF-A0A959UTP6-F1
#
_entry.id   AF-A0A959UTP6-F1
#
_cell.length_a   1.000
_cell.length_b   1.000
_cell.length_c   1.000
_cell.angle_alpha   90.00
_cell.angle_beta   90.00
_cell.angle_gamma   90.00
#
_symmetry.space_group_name_H-M   'P 1'
#
loop_
_entity.id
_entity.type
_entity.pdbx_description
1 polymer ?
#
loop_
_entity_poly.entity_id
_entity_poly.type
_entity_poly.pdbx_seq_one_letter_code
_entity_poly.pdbx_strand_id
1 'polypeptide(L)'
;MSLQAYSSTTELKKALRQRMLSRRDALTSELRVDQSAAIRDQLLSLVEQRGVRVLHSFLPMGSEVDLFPLLDRAMAMGVEVYAPKTLKARQLEHHRYHGRDRLVPGVFGT
;
A
#
# COMPACT_ATOMS: atom_id res chain seq x y z
N MET A 1 16.02 9.73 23.68
CA MET A 1 16.23 8.27 23.78
C MET A 1 17.43 7.90 22.92
N SER A 2 18.54 7.53 23.57
CA SER A 2 19.85 7.28 22.96
C SER A 2 19.83 6.07 22.01
N LEU A 3 20.54 6.16 20.88
CA LEU A 3 20.76 5.07 19.91
C LEU A 3 21.59 3.90 20.49
N GLN A 4 22.13 4.03 21.71
CA GLN A 4 22.98 3.02 22.36
C GLN A 4 22.25 1.77 22.86
N ALA A 5 20.91 1.69 22.77
CA ALA A 5 20.13 0.54 23.25
C ALA A 5 19.96 -0.60 22.23
N TYR A 6 20.40 -0.42 20.98
CA TYR A 6 20.22 -1.42 19.93
C TYR A 6 21.58 -1.93 19.43
N SER A 7 21.80 -3.23 19.58
CA SER A 7 23.06 -3.91 19.30
C SER A 7 23.27 -4.28 17.82
N SER A 8 22.30 -4.04 16.94
CA SER A 8 22.46 -4.25 15.48
C SER A 8 21.46 -3.46 14.63
N THR A 9 21.76 -3.30 13.33
CA THR A 9 20.83 -2.74 12.32
C THR A 9 19.51 -3.49 12.24
N THR A 10 19.51 -4.82 12.47
CA THR A 10 18.30 -5.63 12.48
C THR A 10 17.37 -5.22 13.62
N GLU A 11 17.93 -5.04 14.83
CA GLU A 11 17.17 -4.61 16.00
C GLU A 11 16.66 -3.17 15.85
N LEU A 12 17.48 -2.27 15.29
CA LEU A 12 17.06 -0.91 14.94
C LEU A 12 15.86 -0.91 13.98
N LYS A 13 15.89 -1.72 12.92
CA LYS A 13 14.78 -1.84 11.95
C LYS A 13 13.53 -2.43 12.61
N LYS A 14 13.69 -3.42 13.49
CA LYS A 14 12.58 -4.05 14.22
C LYS A 14 11.88 -3.04 15.13
N ALA A 15 12.64 -2.31 15.93
CA ALA A 15 12.10 -1.28 16.81
C ALA A 15 11.44 -0.13 16.04
N LEU A 16 12.06 0.32 14.96
CA LEU A 16 11.48 1.36 14.12
C LEU A 16 10.16 0.90 13.48
N ARG A 17 10.09 -0.34 12.98
CA ARG A 17 8.87 -0.90 12.39
C ARG A 17 7.72 -0.93 13.40
N GLN A 18 7.98 -1.42 14.62
CA GLN A 18 6.96 -1.43 15.66
C GLN A 18 6.45 -0.03 15.97
N ARG A 19 7.36 0.94 16.16
CA ARG A 19 7.00 2.33 16.43
C ARG A 19 6.18 2.96 15.29
N MET A 20 6.52 2.70 14.04
CA MET A 20 5.78 3.28 12.90
C MET A 20 4.42 2.62 12.72
N LEU A 21 4.30 1.30 12.93
CA LEU A 21 3.02 0.60 12.91
C LEU A 21 2.08 1.16 13.98
N SER A 22 2.52 1.25 15.24
CA SER A 22 1.69 1.80 16.32
C SER A 22 1.21 3.22 16.04
N ARG A 23 2.07 4.08 15.45
CA ARG A 23 1.68 5.44 15.06
C ARG A 23 0.63 5.46 13.95
N ARG A 24 0.74 4.58 12.96
CA ARG A 24 -0.21 4.47 11.84
C ARG A 24 -1.55 3.93 12.32
N ASP A 25 -1.53 2.92 13.16
CA ASP A 25 -2.73 2.28 13.72
C ASP A 25 -3.48 3.25 14.64
N ALA A 26 -2.77 4.12 15.37
CA ALA A 26 -3.35 5.12 16.27
C ALA A 26 -4.03 6.33 15.58
N LEU A 27 -3.93 6.48 14.25
CA LEU A 27 -4.67 7.53 13.54
C LEU A 27 -6.18 7.27 13.65
N THR A 28 -6.99 8.34 13.76
CA THR A 28 -8.45 8.17 13.72
C THR A 28 -8.91 7.74 12.33
N SER A 29 -10.12 7.20 12.24
CA SER A 29 -10.75 6.86 10.97
C SER A 29 -10.88 8.07 10.06
N GLU A 30 -11.30 9.24 10.60
CA GLU A 30 -11.48 10.45 9.78
C GLU A 30 -10.14 10.90 9.19
N LEU A 31 -9.11 11.04 10.05
CA LEU A 31 -7.81 11.50 9.61
C LEU A 31 -7.19 10.56 8.56
N ARG A 32 -7.39 9.24 8.72
CA ARG A 32 -6.92 8.26 7.75
C ARG A 32 -7.62 8.39 6.41
N VAL A 33 -8.94 8.60 6.40
CA VAL A 33 -9.73 8.81 5.18
C VAL A 33 -9.26 10.06 4.45
N ASP A 34 -9.14 11.18 5.17
CA ASP A 34 -8.75 12.47 4.61
C ASP A 34 -7.33 12.44 4.03
N GLN A 35 -6.38 11.88 4.79
CA GLN A 35 -4.99 11.75 4.33
C GLN A 35 -4.88 10.77 3.15
N SER A 36 -5.66 9.69 3.15
CA SER A 36 -5.67 8.76 2.02
C SER A 36 -6.22 9.43 0.76
N ALA A 37 -7.28 10.24 0.88
CA ALA A 37 -7.83 11.02 -0.23
C ALA A 37 -6.78 11.98 -0.80
N ALA A 38 -6.13 12.78 0.05
CA ALA A 38 -5.09 13.71 -0.40
C ALA A 38 -3.92 13.00 -1.12
N ILE A 39 -3.49 11.83 -0.64
CA ILE A 39 -2.46 11.02 -1.30
C ILE A 39 -2.94 10.53 -2.67
N ARG A 40 -4.17 10.00 -2.74
CA ARG A 40 -4.74 9.51 -4.01
C ARG A 40 -4.86 10.61 -5.05
N ASP A 41 -5.26 11.81 -4.66
CA ASP A 41 -5.41 12.95 -5.59
C ASP A 41 -4.06 13.32 -6.21
N GLN A 42 -2.99 13.36 -5.40
CA GLN A 42 -1.64 13.60 -5.89
C GLN A 42 -1.16 12.48 -6.82
N LEU A 43 -1.42 11.22 -6.47
CA LEU A 43 -1.04 10.06 -7.30
C LEU A 43 -1.80 10.04 -8.62
N LEU A 44 -3.10 10.36 -8.62
CA LEU A 44 -3.92 10.42 -9.82
C LEU A 44 -3.42 11.53 -10.76
N SER A 45 -3.12 12.70 -10.20
CA SER A 45 -2.52 13.80 -10.97
C SER A 45 -1.22 13.37 -11.65
N LEU A 46 -0.36 12.62 -10.95
CA LEU A 46 0.88 12.08 -11.54
C LEU A 46 0.61 11.04 -12.64
N VAL A 47 -0.41 10.18 -12.46
CA VAL A 47 -0.83 9.20 -13.47
C VAL A 47 -1.26 9.90 -14.76
N GLU A 48 -2.09 10.94 -14.65
CA GLU A 48 -2.58 11.75 -15.77
C GLU A 48 -1.44 12.51 -16.46
N GLN A 49 -0.66 13.28 -15.69
CA GLN A 49 0.41 14.13 -16.22
C GLN A 49 1.49 13.34 -16.95
N ARG A 50 1.77 12.11 -16.50
CA ARG A 50 2.81 11.26 -17.10
C ARG A 50 2.27 10.34 -18.20
N GLY A 51 0.96 10.36 -18.48
CA GLY A 51 0.34 9.44 -19.45
C GLY A 51 0.60 7.98 -19.10
N VAL A 52 0.53 7.62 -17.82
CA VAL A 52 0.85 6.27 -17.33
C VAL A 52 -0.06 5.24 -18.01
N ARG A 53 0.54 4.19 -18.58
CA ARG A 53 -0.20 3.08 -19.22
C ARG A 53 -0.31 1.84 -18.34
N VAL A 54 0.61 1.68 -17.41
CA VAL A 54 0.67 0.55 -16.47
C VAL A 54 0.97 1.09 -15.07
N LEU A 55 0.11 0.73 -14.11
CA LEU A 55 0.26 1.07 -12.70
C LEU A 55 0.46 -0.22 -11.90
N HIS A 56 1.58 -0.33 -11.20
CA HIS A 56 1.81 -1.40 -10.24
C HIS A 56 1.62 -0.87 -8.81
N SER A 57 0.78 -1.54 -8.02
CA SER A 57 0.48 -1.13 -6.65
C SER A 57 0.35 -2.34 -5.73
N PHE A 58 0.57 -2.13 -4.44
CA PHE A 58 0.12 -3.08 -3.42
C PHE A 58 -1.40 -2.92 -3.20
N LEU A 59 -2.01 -3.95 -2.61
CA LEU A 59 -3.39 -3.91 -2.12
C LEU A 59 -3.36 -3.52 -0.64
N PRO A 60 -4.05 -2.45 -0.21
CA PRO A 60 -3.98 -1.95 1.15
C PRO A 60 -4.39 -2.98 2.20
N MET A 61 -3.67 -3.04 3.32
CA MET A 61 -4.02 -3.89 4.46
C MET A 61 -4.03 -3.13 5.79
N GLY A 62 -4.93 -3.56 6.69
CA GLY A 62 -5.08 -2.96 8.01
C GLY A 62 -5.33 -1.46 7.94
N SER A 63 -4.41 -0.69 8.50
CA SER A 63 -4.53 0.77 8.66
C SER A 63 -3.78 1.56 7.57
N GLU A 64 -3.39 0.91 6.48
CA GLU A 64 -2.66 1.52 5.36
C GLU A 64 -3.48 2.58 4.62
N VAL A 65 -2.78 3.32 3.74
CA VAL A 65 -3.43 4.25 2.83
C VAL A 65 -4.40 3.48 1.97
N ASP A 66 -5.67 3.90 1.95
CA ASP A 66 -6.66 3.29 1.08
C ASP A 66 -6.41 3.72 -0.37
N LEU A 67 -5.92 2.79 -1.17
CA LEU A 67 -5.63 2.96 -2.60
C LEU A 67 -6.73 2.41 -3.51
N PHE A 68 -7.73 1.67 -3.00
CA PHE A 68 -8.74 1.04 -3.89
C PHE A 68 -9.42 2.04 -4.83
N PRO A 69 -9.85 3.23 -4.38
CA PRO A 69 -10.44 4.23 -5.29
C PRO A 69 -9.48 4.71 -6.39
N LEU A 70 -8.18 4.77 -6.11
CA LEU A 70 -7.17 5.13 -7.12
C LEU A 70 -7.03 4.02 -8.17
N LEU A 71 -6.99 2.75 -7.74
CA LEU A 71 -6.88 1.62 -8.66
C LEU A 71 -8.10 1.56 -9.60
N ASP A 72 -9.30 1.75 -9.04
CA ASP A 72 -10.55 1.77 -9.80
C ASP A 72 -10.55 2.93 -10.81
N ARG A 73 -10.11 4.12 -10.39
CA ARG A 73 -10.00 5.29 -11.28
C ARG A 73 -8.97 5.09 -12.39
N ALA A 74 -7.81 4.53 -12.08
CA ALA A 74 -6.77 4.24 -13.06
C ALA A 74 -7.28 3.24 -14.12
N MET A 75 -7.94 2.17 -13.70
CA MET A 75 -8.57 1.22 -14.62
C MET A 75 -9.63 1.88 -15.52
N ALA A 76 -10.47 2.76 -14.95
CA ALA A 76 -11.49 3.49 -15.70
C ALA A 76 -10.88 4.43 -16.77
N MET A 77 -9.65 4.88 -16.57
CA MET A 77 -8.88 5.66 -17.55
C MET A 77 -8.16 4.79 -18.61
N GLY A 78 -8.34 3.46 -18.56
CA GLY A 78 -7.67 2.52 -19.45
C GLY A 78 -6.22 2.20 -19.05
N VAL A 79 -5.81 2.54 -17.83
CA VAL A 79 -4.50 2.13 -17.28
C VAL A 79 -4.58 0.67 -16.86
N GLU A 80 -3.58 -0.13 -17.23
CA GLU A 80 -3.49 -1.49 -16.74
C GLU A 80 -2.96 -1.51 -15.30
N VAL A 81 -3.73 -2.06 -14.37
CA VAL A 81 -3.32 -2.14 -12.97
C VAL A 81 -2.82 -3.55 -12.65
N TYR A 82 -1.73 -3.63 -11.90
CA TYR A 82 -1.13 -4.88 -11.43
C TYR A 82 -0.87 -4.84 -9.93
N ALA A 83 -0.98 -5.98 -9.27
CA ALA A 83 -0.69 -6.15 -7.85
C ALA A 83 0.14 -7.41 -7.57
N PRO A 84 0.97 -7.41 -6.51
CA PRO A 84 1.75 -8.58 -6.15
C PRO A 84 0.90 -9.61 -5.39
N LYS A 85 1.11 -10.89 -5.69
CA LYS A 85 0.70 -12.04 -4.88
C LYS A 85 1.93 -12.60 -4.19
N THR A 86 1.92 -12.61 -2.87
CA THR A 86 3.02 -13.17 -2.08
C THR A 86 2.98 -14.69 -2.09
N LEU A 87 4.12 -15.30 -2.40
CA LEU A 87 4.33 -16.75 -2.36
C LEU A 87 5.29 -17.14 -1.22
N LYS A 88 5.50 -18.46 -1.07
CA LYS A 88 6.54 -18.99 -0.18
C LYS A 88 7.95 -18.60 -0.66
N ALA A 89 8.95 -18.82 0.18
CA ALA A 89 10.36 -18.59 -0.15
C ALA A 89 10.69 -17.15 -0.62
N ARG A 90 9.96 -16.15 -0.12
CA ARG A 90 10.17 -14.72 -0.41
C ARG A 90 10.00 -14.36 -1.89
N GLN A 91 9.13 -15.07 -2.60
CA GLN A 91 8.81 -14.81 -4.00
C GLN A 91 7.53 -13.97 -4.15
N LEU A 92 7.47 -13.19 -5.22
CA LEU A 92 6.30 -12.42 -5.63
C LEU A 92 5.94 -12.79 -7.07
N GLU A 93 4.66 -13.04 -7.30
CA GLU A 93 4.08 -13.02 -8.64
C GLU A 93 3.32 -11.72 -8.83
N HIS A 94 3.28 -11.19 -10.05
CA HIS A 94 2.58 -9.96 -10.35
C HIS A 94 1.41 -10.27 -11.28
N HIS A 95 0.20 -10.02 -10.78
CA HIS A 95 -1.04 -10.35 -11.47
C HIS A 95 -1.76 -9.08 -11.88
N ARG A 96 -2.48 -9.14 -12.99
CA ARG A 96 -3.36 -8.05 -13.41
C ARG A 96 -4.51 -7.94 -12.40
N TYR A 97 -4.72 -6.72 -11.91
CA TYR A 97 -5.82 -6.40 -11.02
C TYR A 97 -7.07 -6.10 -11.85
N HIS A 98 -8.19 -6.70 -11.48
CA HIS A 98 -9.46 -6.62 -12.21
C HIS A 98 -10.61 -6.09 -11.35
N GLY A 99 -10.29 -5.42 -10.24
CA GLY A 99 -11.28 -4.94 -9.27
C GLY A 99 -11.34 -5.78 -8.00
N ARG A 100 -11.96 -5.20 -6.97
CA ARG A 100 -11.99 -5.75 -5.61
C ARG A 100 -12.87 -6.99 -5.49
N ASP A 101 -13.91 -7.07 -6.31
CA ASP A 101 -14.83 -8.21 -6.43
C ASP A 101 -14.14 -9.49 -6.94
N ARG A 102 -12.98 -9.34 -7.59
CA ARG A 102 -12.17 -10.46 -8.12
C ARG A 102 -11.08 -10.92 -7.18
N LEU A 103 -10.91 -10.27 -6.04
CA LEU A 103 -9.92 -10.67 -5.03
C LEU A 103 -10.40 -11.87 -4.25
N VAL A 104 -9.45 -12.75 -3.92
CA VAL A 104 -9.64 -13.88 -3.02
C VAL A 104 -8.71 -13.71 -1.82
N PRO A 105 -9.14 -14.10 -0.60
CA PRO A 105 -8.30 -13.94 0.58
C PRO A 105 -6.95 -14.65 0.45
N GLY A 106 -5.87 -13.89 0.64
CA GLY A 106 -4.51 -14.36 0.69
C GLY A 106 -4.03 -14.65 2.11
N VAL A 107 -2.74 -15.00 2.22
CA VAL A 107 -2.10 -15.47 3.48
C VAL A 107 -2.19 -14.45 4.63
N PHE A 108 -2.35 -13.17 4.32
CA PHE A 108 -2.47 -12.08 5.30
C PHE A 108 -3.89 -11.51 5.43
N GLY A 109 -4.91 -12.19 4.89
CA GLY A 109 -6.28 -11.69 4.87
C GLY A 109 -6.55 -10.58 3.83
N THR A 110 -5.65 -10.46 2.86
CA THR A 110 -5.70 -9.55 1.69
C THR A 110 -5.95 -10.32 0.41
#